data_AF-A0A1I0ZJY8-F1
#
_entry.id   AF-A0A1I0ZJY8-F1
#
_cell.length_a   1.000
_cell.length_b   1.000
_cell.length_c   1.000
_cell.angle_alpha   90.00
_cell.angle_beta   90.00
_cell.angle_gamma   90.00
#
_symmetry.space_group_name_H-M   'P 1'
#
loop_
_entity.id
_entity.type
_entity.pdbx_description
1 polymer ?
#
loop_
_entity_poly.entity_id
_entity_poly.type
_entity_poly.pdbx_seq_one_letter_code
_entity_poly.pdbx_strand_id
1 'polypeptide(L)'
;MNKFNSYGKCLTWLMTLLLCCLAAGCGGGGDSNGHAPVPGGSDLTPQTSRPAVTFTDPAAGAAGIAINTKILASFSKAMTPASINATTFTLAAPGAAAVAGSVMLNPTGNSATFTPTGNLAANTQFTATITTAALDAGGVALASNFVWTFTTGASADTTSPTVVSTNPADAASGVCTNKSINATFNKAIDPLTVSTATFTVTGSGAAAIAGTAAYNPAINIATFTPAASLAASATYTATIHGGSGGLKDLAGNALASDKIWTFTTGTTNCGPTGPVALGAAAPFGNLGGSAGATNAGTLTVVNGDIGSTSTTTSALTGFHDLAGDIYTETGSNKGAVNGKIYTCTVSTLGPTSAAINVQSCAIATQARSDAQTAFNNLSPAALPGGTDPGAGQLGGLTLFPGTYQAAGGSFQITGSDLTLDAQGDANAVWVFQTASTLTVGGPGAPRSVILINGAQAKNVFWQVGTSATINGAGGGTMVGTILASSAVSFSTVGNVQTVVLNGRAVGLNASVTMTNTIINVPAP
;
A
#
# COMPACT_ATOMS: atom_id res chain seq x y z
N MET A 1 -75.43 -25.37 31.32
CA MET A 1 -75.65 -23.92 31.45
C MET A 1 -74.33 -23.26 31.84
N ASN A 2 -73.69 -22.53 30.90
CA ASN A 2 -73.05 -21.21 31.09
C ASN A 2 -71.98 -20.91 30.00
N LYS A 3 -72.45 -20.14 29.01
CA LYS A 3 -71.84 -19.04 28.23
C LYS A 3 -70.37 -19.07 27.73
N PHE A 4 -70.27 -19.06 26.39
CA PHE A 4 -69.63 -18.09 25.47
C PHE A 4 -68.12 -17.70 25.52
N ASN A 5 -67.53 -17.86 24.31
CA ASN A 5 -66.51 -17.07 23.57
C ASN A 5 -64.99 -17.21 23.77
N SER A 6 -64.38 -17.99 22.86
CA SER A 6 -63.46 -17.62 21.75
C SER A 6 -62.31 -16.61 21.92
N TYR A 7 -61.09 -17.09 21.64
CA TYR A 7 -60.11 -16.70 20.59
C TYR A 7 -58.71 -16.97 21.19
N GLY A 8 -57.78 -17.76 20.64
CA GLY A 8 -57.23 -17.73 19.28
C GLY A 8 -55.70 -17.96 19.36
N LYS A 9 -55.31 -19.24 19.45
CA LYS A 9 -54.05 -19.95 19.07
C LYS A 9 -52.81 -19.16 18.60
N CYS A 10 -51.60 -19.58 19.04
CA CYS A 10 -50.68 -20.37 18.21
C CYS A 10 -49.57 -21.09 19.01
N LEU A 11 -49.24 -22.30 18.55
CA LEU A 11 -48.43 -23.40 19.10
C LEU A 11 -47.23 -23.56 18.12
N THR A 12 -46.00 -23.88 18.51
CA THR A 12 -45.46 -25.26 18.56
C THR A 12 -43.93 -25.25 18.76
N TRP A 13 -43.43 -26.24 19.51
CA TRP A 13 -42.04 -26.69 19.63
C TRP A 13 -42.08 -28.22 19.72
N LEU A 14 -41.12 -28.96 19.15
CA LEU A 14 -41.03 -30.42 19.35
C LEU A 14 -39.58 -30.95 19.34
N MET A 15 -39.36 -31.96 20.19
CA MET A 15 -38.11 -32.61 20.60
C MET A 15 -37.79 -33.93 19.84
N THR A 16 -36.48 -34.23 19.80
CA THR A 16 -35.65 -35.46 19.74
C THR A 16 -36.23 -36.90 19.72
N LEU A 17 -35.49 -37.83 19.07
CA LEU A 17 -35.32 -39.25 19.49
C LEU A 17 -34.00 -39.91 18.99
N LEU A 18 -33.56 -40.95 19.70
CA LEU A 18 -32.29 -41.71 19.71
C LEU A 18 -32.52 -43.20 19.35
N LEU A 19 -31.57 -43.94 18.74
CA LEU A 19 -31.48 -45.41 18.83
C LEU A 19 -30.08 -46.00 18.49
N CYS A 20 -29.63 -47.00 19.28
CA CYS A 20 -28.36 -47.76 19.21
C CYS A 20 -28.48 -49.10 18.45
N CYS A 21 -27.37 -49.68 17.98
CA CYS A 21 -27.02 -51.14 18.00
C CYS A 21 -25.54 -51.40 17.63
N LEU A 22 -24.86 -52.32 18.34
CA LEU A 22 -23.49 -52.83 18.11
C LEU A 22 -23.47 -54.10 17.24
N ALA A 23 -22.37 -54.34 16.52
CA ALA A 23 -21.87 -55.68 16.21
C ALA A 23 -20.34 -55.69 16.07
N ALA A 24 -19.67 -56.64 16.75
CA ALA A 24 -18.25 -56.93 16.66
C ALA A 24 -17.97 -57.94 15.54
N GLY A 25 -16.84 -57.79 14.84
CA GLY A 25 -16.32 -58.75 13.87
C GLY A 25 -14.79 -58.73 13.85
N CYS A 26 -14.20 -59.84 14.28
CA CYS A 26 -12.78 -60.17 14.15
C CYS A 26 -12.53 -60.82 12.76
N GLY A 27 -11.45 -60.46 12.08
CA GLY A 27 -11.02 -61.12 10.84
C GLY A 27 -9.77 -60.45 10.25
N GLY A 28 -8.61 -61.07 10.44
CA GLY A 28 -7.33 -60.61 9.89
C GLY A 28 -7.11 -61.02 8.44
N GLY A 29 -6.25 -60.28 7.75
CA GLY A 29 -5.68 -60.60 6.45
C GLY A 29 -4.58 -59.59 6.14
N GLY A 30 -3.33 -60.05 6.13
CA GLY A 30 -2.17 -59.21 5.85
C GLY A 30 -1.83 -59.16 4.37
N ASP A 31 -1.54 -57.95 3.90
CA ASP A 31 -0.93 -57.64 2.62
C ASP A 31 0.26 -56.69 2.85
N SER A 32 1.45 -57.30 2.83
CA SER A 32 2.73 -56.63 2.83
C SER A 32 3.03 -56.09 1.43
N ASN A 33 2.92 -54.77 1.25
CA ASN A 33 3.82 -53.91 0.46
C ASN A 33 3.30 -52.47 0.56
N GLY A 34 3.95 -51.71 1.45
CA GLY A 34 3.50 -50.40 1.89
C GLY A 34 3.38 -49.38 0.77
N HIS A 35 2.30 -48.59 0.82
CA HIS A 35 2.24 -47.14 0.72
C HIS A 35 0.86 -46.77 1.27
N ALA A 36 0.77 -46.37 2.53
CA ALA A 36 -0.45 -45.75 3.04
C ALA A 36 -0.64 -44.40 2.32
N PRO A 37 -1.82 -44.08 1.80
CA PRO A 37 -2.11 -42.70 1.44
C PRO A 37 -2.11 -41.91 2.75
N VAL A 38 -1.11 -41.05 2.92
CA VAL A 38 -1.17 -39.98 3.93
C VAL A 38 -2.45 -39.21 3.62
N PRO A 39 -3.43 -39.09 4.54
CA PRO A 39 -4.40 -38.02 4.43
C PRO A 39 -3.59 -36.73 4.63
N GLY A 40 -3.11 -36.17 3.52
CA GLY A 40 -2.67 -34.81 3.46
C GLY A 40 -3.89 -33.96 3.75
N GLY A 41 -4.14 -33.74 5.04
CA GLY A 41 -4.99 -32.67 5.49
C GLY A 41 -4.40 -31.41 4.88
N SER A 42 -5.04 -30.92 3.83
CA SER A 42 -5.03 -29.51 3.50
C SER A 42 -5.67 -28.80 4.69
N ASP A 43 -4.87 -28.65 5.74
CA ASP A 43 -5.15 -27.73 6.82
C ASP A 43 -5.03 -26.32 6.22
N LEU A 44 -6.10 -25.91 5.55
CA LEU A 44 -6.33 -24.53 5.17
C LEU A 44 -6.84 -23.74 6.37
N THR A 45 -6.31 -23.99 7.58
CA THR A 45 -6.39 -22.96 8.61
C THR A 45 -5.67 -21.74 8.06
N PRO A 46 -6.33 -20.57 8.00
CA PRO A 46 -5.64 -19.35 7.61
C PRO A 46 -4.44 -19.18 8.54
N GLN A 47 -3.23 -19.16 7.99
CA GLN A 47 -2.04 -18.82 8.75
C GLN A 47 -2.22 -17.37 9.23
N THR A 48 -2.67 -17.19 10.47
CA THR A 48 -2.88 -15.86 11.05
C THR A 48 -1.50 -15.27 11.33
N SER A 49 -1.12 -14.24 10.58
CA SER A 49 0.11 -13.50 10.89
C SER A 49 -0.02 -12.88 12.29
N ARG A 50 0.96 -13.14 13.16
CA ARG A 50 0.96 -12.67 14.56
C ARG A 50 1.04 -11.13 14.60
N PRO A 51 0.43 -10.47 15.61
CA PRO A 51 0.67 -9.05 15.83
C PRO A 51 2.15 -8.78 16.14
N ALA A 52 2.63 -7.62 15.75
CA ALA A 52 3.98 -7.14 16.02
C ALA A 52 3.93 -5.64 16.36
N VAL A 53 4.85 -5.18 17.22
CA VAL A 53 5.05 -3.74 17.45
C VAL A 53 5.81 -3.18 16.25
N THR A 54 5.24 -2.16 15.61
CA THR A 54 5.78 -1.54 14.38
C THR A 54 6.39 -0.16 14.61
N PHE A 55 6.03 0.49 15.72
CA PHE A 55 6.51 1.82 16.07
C PHE A 55 6.45 2.03 17.59
N THR A 56 7.39 2.81 18.13
CA THR A 56 7.38 3.25 19.54
C THR A 56 7.82 4.70 19.64
N ASP A 57 7.16 5.47 20.50
CA ASP A 57 7.59 6.81 20.92
C ASP A 57 7.57 6.88 22.45
N PRO A 58 8.69 7.07 23.14
CA PRO A 58 10.03 7.26 22.59
C PRO A 58 10.55 6.07 21.80
N ALA A 59 11.35 6.35 20.77
CA ALA A 59 12.03 5.32 19.99
C ALA A 59 13.02 4.52 20.87
N ALA A 60 13.27 3.26 20.49
CA ALA A 60 14.24 2.42 21.18
C ALA A 60 15.64 3.08 21.21
N GLY A 61 16.19 3.25 22.42
CA GLY A 61 17.49 3.88 22.66
C GLY A 61 17.46 5.41 22.65
N ALA A 62 16.30 6.06 22.47
CA ALA A 62 16.22 7.52 22.44
C ALA A 62 16.66 8.14 23.78
N ALA A 63 17.30 9.30 23.71
CA ALA A 63 17.79 10.05 24.86
C ALA A 63 17.26 11.49 24.83
N GLY A 64 17.27 12.17 25.99
CA GLY A 64 16.79 13.54 26.10
C GLY A 64 15.27 13.66 26.04
N ILE A 65 14.54 12.59 26.33
CA ILE A 65 13.07 12.57 26.30
C ILE A 65 12.51 13.45 27.42
N ALA A 66 11.51 14.26 27.11
CA ALA A 66 10.89 15.12 28.10
C ALA A 66 10.25 14.31 29.23
N ILE A 67 10.35 14.82 30.46
CA ILE A 67 9.90 14.08 31.66
C ILE A 67 8.37 13.90 31.74
N ASN A 68 7.60 14.70 31.01
CA ASN A 68 6.13 14.63 30.95
C ASN A 68 5.61 13.82 29.73
N THR A 69 6.49 13.17 28.97
CA THR A 69 6.11 12.39 27.78
C THR A 69 5.37 11.10 28.16
N LYS A 70 4.24 10.85 27.51
CA LYS A 70 3.54 9.56 27.45
C LYS A 70 4.28 8.59 26.53
N ILE A 71 4.14 7.30 26.78
CA ILE A 71 4.82 6.26 26.01
C ILE A 71 3.81 5.60 25.06
N LEU A 72 4.07 5.68 23.77
CA LEU A 72 3.24 5.19 22.68
C LEU A 72 3.88 3.97 22.02
N ALA A 73 3.05 3.00 21.66
CA ALA A 73 3.42 1.90 20.77
C ALA A 73 2.31 1.63 19.75
N SER A 74 2.68 1.33 18.50
CA SER A 74 1.75 0.91 17.44
C SER A 74 1.99 -0.52 17.00
N PHE A 75 0.92 -1.16 16.52
CA PHE A 75 0.88 -2.57 16.16
C PHE A 75 0.57 -2.78 14.68
N SER A 76 1.05 -3.91 14.13
CA SER A 76 0.77 -4.33 12.75
C SER A 76 -0.70 -4.66 12.48
N LYS A 77 -1.50 -4.85 13.54
CA LYS A 77 -2.92 -5.20 13.48
C LYS A 77 -3.66 -4.60 14.69
N ALA A 78 -4.99 -4.59 14.63
CA ALA A 78 -5.81 -4.13 15.74
C ALA A 78 -5.73 -5.10 16.92
N MET A 79 -5.45 -4.56 18.11
CA MET A 79 -5.33 -5.28 19.37
C MET A 79 -6.67 -5.34 20.11
N THR A 80 -6.84 -6.35 20.96
CA THR A 80 -8.03 -6.48 21.81
C THR A 80 -7.91 -5.51 23.00
N PRO A 81 -8.87 -4.57 23.20
CA PRO A 81 -8.80 -3.55 24.26
C PRO A 81 -8.58 -4.11 25.67
N ALA A 82 -9.22 -5.24 26.01
CA ALA A 82 -9.06 -5.87 27.32
C ALA A 82 -7.65 -6.44 27.57
N SER A 83 -6.93 -6.81 26.50
CA SER A 83 -5.59 -7.42 26.58
C SER A 83 -4.46 -6.38 26.66
N ILE A 84 -4.73 -5.11 26.37
CA ILE A 84 -3.76 -4.02 26.43
C ILE A 84 -4.08 -3.14 27.63
N ASN A 85 -3.36 -3.35 28.72
CA ASN A 85 -3.59 -2.67 30.00
C ASN A 85 -2.27 -2.53 30.77
N ALA A 86 -2.31 -1.98 31.99
CA ALA A 86 -1.12 -1.71 32.80
C ALA A 86 -0.33 -2.96 33.25
N THR A 87 -0.84 -4.17 33.02
CA THR A 87 -0.09 -5.43 33.25
C THR A 87 0.62 -5.92 31.99
N THR A 88 0.12 -5.55 30.81
CA THR A 88 0.66 -6.03 29.53
C THR A 88 1.47 -4.98 28.80
N PHE A 89 1.28 -3.68 29.08
CA PHE A 89 2.16 -2.59 28.69
C PHE A 89 2.63 -1.89 29.96
N THR A 90 3.90 -2.09 30.29
CA THR A 90 4.52 -1.67 31.55
C THR A 90 5.69 -0.72 31.30
N LEU A 91 6.02 0.08 32.31
CA LEU A 91 7.19 0.96 32.34
C LEU A 91 7.91 0.75 33.67
N ALA A 92 9.23 0.55 33.63
CA ALA A 92 10.08 0.34 34.79
C ALA A 92 11.26 1.33 34.81
N ALA A 93 11.55 1.86 35.99
CA ALA A 93 12.76 2.63 36.28
C ALA A 93 13.96 1.69 36.54
N PRO A 94 15.20 2.22 36.69
CA PRO A 94 16.36 1.41 37.02
C PRO A 94 16.13 0.57 38.30
N GLY A 95 16.64 -0.67 38.30
CA GLY A 95 16.39 -1.62 39.39
C GLY A 95 15.00 -2.30 39.34
N ALA A 96 14.31 -2.23 38.20
CA ALA A 96 13.00 -2.84 37.95
C ALA A 96 11.85 -2.29 38.82
N ALA A 97 11.99 -1.08 39.34
CA ALA A 97 10.90 -0.40 40.04
C ALA A 97 9.80 -0.01 39.05
N ALA A 98 8.56 -0.47 39.27
CA ALA A 98 7.44 -0.17 38.40
C ALA A 98 7.07 1.32 38.47
N VAL A 99 6.87 1.95 37.32
CA VAL A 99 6.32 3.30 37.20
C VAL A 99 4.80 3.21 37.17
N ALA A 100 4.12 3.96 38.03
CA ALA A 100 2.67 4.02 38.03
C ALA A 100 2.14 4.76 36.80
N GLY A 101 1.11 4.23 36.17
CA GLY A 101 0.47 4.82 35.00
C GLY A 101 -0.78 4.06 34.58
N SER A 102 -1.49 4.62 33.61
CA SER A 102 -2.63 3.99 32.94
C SER A 102 -2.28 3.66 31.50
N VAL A 103 -2.95 2.66 30.93
CA VAL A 103 -2.79 2.27 29.52
C VAL A 103 -4.13 2.36 28.84
N MET A 104 -4.16 3.00 27.69
CA MET A 104 -5.36 3.13 26.87
C MET A 104 -5.02 2.80 25.41
N LEU A 105 -5.91 2.05 24.76
CA LEU A 105 -5.86 1.77 23.33
C LEU A 105 -6.67 2.83 22.57
N ASN A 106 -6.18 3.28 21.43
CA ASN A 106 -6.90 4.24 20.59
C ASN A 106 -8.16 3.61 19.97
N PRO A 107 -9.12 4.42 19.47
CA PRO A 107 -10.39 3.90 18.94
C PRO A 107 -10.25 2.90 17.79
N THR A 108 -9.19 2.98 16.98
CA THR A 108 -8.95 2.03 15.88
C THR A 108 -8.29 0.72 16.35
N GLY A 109 -7.81 0.67 17.59
CA GLY A 109 -7.20 -0.52 18.19
C GLY A 109 -5.73 -0.75 17.82
N ASN A 110 -5.10 0.13 17.05
CA ASN A 110 -3.74 -0.08 16.51
C ASN A 110 -2.63 0.61 17.30
N SER A 111 -2.96 1.44 18.28
CA SER A 111 -1.98 2.19 19.07
C SER A 111 -2.35 2.20 20.55
N ALA A 112 -1.38 1.90 21.42
CA ALA A 112 -1.53 1.93 22.86
C ALA A 112 -0.66 3.03 23.47
N THR A 113 -1.22 3.79 24.40
CA THR A 113 -0.53 4.86 25.12
C THR A 113 -0.48 4.55 26.61
N PHE A 114 0.71 4.40 27.17
CA PHE A 114 0.98 4.40 28.61
C PHE A 114 1.13 5.86 29.08
N THR A 115 0.27 6.29 30.00
CA THR A 115 0.30 7.62 30.62
C THR A 115 0.82 7.50 32.05
N PRO A 116 2.06 7.94 32.34
CA PRO A 116 2.56 8.02 33.71
C PRO A 116 1.66 8.91 34.58
N THR A 117 1.50 8.58 35.87
CA THR A 117 0.68 9.39 36.80
C THR A 117 1.30 10.76 37.12
N GLY A 118 2.57 10.96 36.80
CA GLY A 118 3.30 12.21 36.98
C GLY A 118 4.58 12.21 36.15
N ASN A 119 5.35 13.29 36.25
CA ASN A 119 6.62 13.40 35.52
C ASN A 119 7.56 12.26 35.89
N LEU A 120 8.17 11.67 34.86
CA LEU A 120 9.25 10.70 34.99
C LEU A 120 10.48 11.37 35.65
N ALA A 121 11.30 10.57 36.34
CA ALA A 121 12.56 11.06 36.88
C ALA A 121 13.46 11.58 35.76
N ALA A 122 14.15 12.71 35.99
CA ALA A 122 15.06 13.32 35.03
C ALA A 122 16.33 12.49 34.83
N ASN A 123 16.94 12.58 33.63
CA ASN A 123 18.22 11.92 33.29
C ASN A 123 18.24 10.42 33.64
N THR A 124 17.11 9.75 33.50
CA THR A 124 16.89 8.37 33.98
C THR A 124 16.55 7.47 32.80
N GLN A 125 17.20 6.31 32.74
CA GLN A 125 16.86 5.28 31.76
C GLN A 125 15.65 4.47 32.24
N PHE A 126 14.61 4.42 31.42
CA PHE A 126 13.43 3.60 31.65
C PHE A 126 13.38 2.43 30.67
N THR A 127 12.77 1.34 31.11
CA THR A 127 12.49 0.16 30.29
C THR A 127 10.99 0.01 30.12
N ALA A 128 10.50 0.09 28.89
CA ALA A 128 9.12 -0.21 28.54
C ALA A 128 9.02 -1.64 28.03
N THR A 129 7.89 -2.30 28.34
CA THR A 129 7.66 -3.69 27.93
C THR A 129 6.22 -3.90 27.53
N ILE A 130 6.01 -4.47 26.34
CA ILE A 130 4.73 -5.06 25.93
C ILE A 130 4.87 -6.59 25.97
N THR A 131 4.06 -7.24 26.80
CA THR A 131 4.17 -8.68 27.06
C THR A 131 3.45 -9.53 26.01
N THR A 132 3.75 -10.83 25.95
CA THR A 132 3.01 -11.80 25.12
C THR A 132 1.55 -11.98 25.52
N ALA A 133 1.09 -11.44 26.65
CA ALA A 133 -0.33 -11.44 27.02
C ALA A 133 -1.16 -10.40 26.24
N ALA A 134 -0.50 -9.50 25.48
CA ALA A 134 -1.15 -8.65 24.50
C ALA A 134 -1.66 -9.47 23.31
N LEU A 135 -2.96 -9.41 23.02
CA LEU A 135 -3.64 -10.21 21.99
C LEU A 135 -4.24 -9.33 20.89
N ASP A 136 -4.23 -9.83 19.65
CA ASP A 136 -5.02 -9.24 18.57
C ASP A 136 -6.52 -9.57 18.70
N ALA A 137 -7.34 -9.03 17.80
CA ALA A 137 -8.78 -9.31 17.75
C ALA A 137 -9.12 -10.80 17.48
N GLY A 138 -8.18 -11.57 16.94
CA GLY A 138 -8.30 -13.01 16.72
C GLY A 138 -7.80 -13.85 17.90
N GLY A 139 -7.39 -13.24 19.01
CA GLY A 139 -6.84 -13.93 20.18
C GLY A 139 -5.39 -14.37 20.03
N VAL A 140 -4.68 -13.92 18.98
CA VAL A 140 -3.29 -14.27 18.74
C VAL A 140 -2.37 -13.32 19.52
N ALA A 141 -1.46 -13.88 20.31
CA ALA A 141 -0.49 -13.14 21.12
C ALA A 141 0.64 -12.48 20.30
N LEU A 142 1.43 -11.60 20.92
CA LEU A 142 2.77 -11.25 20.41
C LEU A 142 3.72 -12.46 20.40
N ALA A 143 4.75 -12.45 19.55
CA ALA A 143 5.67 -13.59 19.38
C ALA A 143 6.61 -13.75 20.58
N SER A 144 7.05 -12.62 21.13
CA SER A 144 7.85 -12.49 22.33
C SER A 144 7.46 -11.20 23.03
N ASN A 145 7.91 -11.02 24.27
CA ASN A 145 7.85 -9.71 24.89
C ASN A 145 8.63 -8.72 24.01
N PHE A 146 8.03 -7.57 23.76
CA PHE A 146 8.69 -6.45 23.10
C PHE A 146 9.22 -5.51 24.18
N VAL A 147 10.54 -5.43 24.31
CA VAL A 147 11.22 -4.68 25.37
C VAL A 147 12.10 -3.62 24.72
N TRP A 148 12.00 -2.38 25.19
CA TRP A 148 12.86 -1.29 24.73
C TRP A 148 13.16 -0.32 25.86
N THR A 149 14.23 0.45 25.69
CA THR A 149 14.66 1.46 26.66
C THR A 149 14.67 2.84 26.05
N PHE A 150 14.48 3.87 26.88
CA PHE A 150 14.74 5.27 26.53
C PHE A 150 15.25 6.02 27.75
N THR A 151 15.87 7.18 27.54
CA THR A 151 16.46 7.99 28.61
C THR A 151 15.82 9.37 28.63
N THR A 152 15.27 9.76 29.77
CA THR A 152 14.72 11.11 29.95
C THR A 152 15.83 12.16 29.99
N GLY A 153 15.49 13.39 29.61
CA GLY A 153 16.32 14.58 29.81
C GLY A 153 16.04 15.25 31.15
N ALA A 154 16.40 16.53 31.26
CA ALA A 154 16.26 17.30 32.50
C ALA A 154 14.90 17.99 32.68
N SER A 155 14.18 18.27 31.59
CA SER A 155 13.05 19.20 31.59
C SER A 155 11.79 18.60 30.95
N ALA A 156 10.65 19.20 31.27
CA ALA A 156 9.38 18.95 30.60
C ALA A 156 9.33 19.64 29.23
N ASP A 157 8.61 19.07 28.28
CA ASP A 157 8.25 19.73 27.03
C ASP A 157 6.99 20.55 27.27
N THR A 158 7.09 21.85 27.03
CA THR A 158 6.00 22.84 27.16
C THR A 158 5.62 23.46 25.81
N THR A 159 6.08 22.90 24.70
CA THR A 159 5.90 23.46 23.37
C THR A 159 4.70 22.82 22.66
N SER A 160 3.71 23.64 22.29
CA SER A 160 2.54 23.16 21.54
C SER A 160 2.92 22.53 20.20
N PRO A 161 2.19 21.49 19.74
CA PRO A 161 2.30 21.02 18.37
C PRO A 161 1.77 22.07 17.38
N THR A 162 2.19 21.97 16.12
CA THR A 162 1.70 22.77 14.99
C THR A 162 1.37 21.87 13.80
N VAL A 163 0.42 22.32 12.96
CA VAL A 163 0.12 21.68 11.68
C VAL A 163 1.05 22.25 10.60
N VAL A 164 1.89 21.39 10.04
CA VAL A 164 2.89 21.71 9.01
C VAL A 164 2.27 21.78 7.63
N SER A 165 1.33 20.88 7.32
CA SER A 165 0.67 20.83 6.00
C SER A 165 -0.72 20.20 6.10
N THR A 166 -1.58 20.51 5.12
CA THR A 166 -2.91 19.92 4.96
C THR A 166 -3.09 19.35 3.56
N ASN A 167 -3.91 18.31 3.43
CA ASN A 167 -4.29 17.73 2.15
C ASN A 167 -5.79 17.36 2.19
N PRO A 168 -6.69 17.96 1.42
CA PRO A 168 -6.45 19.02 0.43
C PRO A 168 -5.72 20.24 1.01
N ALA A 169 -4.92 20.88 0.17
CA ALA A 169 -4.31 22.16 0.51
C ALA A 169 -5.40 23.20 0.76
N ASP A 170 -5.09 24.22 1.56
CA ASP A 170 -6.04 25.30 1.82
C ASP A 170 -6.45 26.00 0.52
N ALA A 171 -7.74 26.26 0.39
CA ALA A 171 -8.42 26.77 -0.80
C ALA A 171 -8.26 25.92 -2.08
N ALA A 172 -7.89 24.64 -1.97
CA ALA A 172 -7.82 23.74 -3.13
C ALA A 172 -9.19 23.61 -3.82
N SER A 173 -9.22 23.68 -5.15
CA SER A 173 -10.42 23.49 -5.97
C SER A 173 -10.33 22.20 -6.80
N GLY A 174 -11.48 21.72 -7.29
CA GLY A 174 -11.52 20.48 -8.08
C GLY A 174 -11.15 19.23 -7.29
N VAL A 175 -11.25 19.29 -5.96
CA VAL A 175 -10.95 18.16 -5.08
C VAL A 175 -11.94 17.03 -5.34
N CYS A 176 -11.47 15.81 -5.56
CA CYS A 176 -12.42 14.74 -5.83
C CYS A 176 -13.29 14.41 -4.61
N THR A 177 -14.51 13.94 -4.86
CA THR A 177 -15.58 13.84 -3.86
C THR A 177 -15.34 12.75 -2.80
N ASN A 178 -14.55 11.72 -3.08
CA ASN A 178 -14.21 10.64 -2.14
C ASN A 178 -12.84 10.85 -1.43
N LYS A 179 -12.23 12.04 -1.53
CA LYS A 179 -10.88 12.27 -1.02
C LYS A 179 -10.86 12.30 0.52
N SER A 180 -9.85 11.67 1.11
CA SER A 180 -9.54 11.86 2.54
C SER A 180 -8.98 13.26 2.80
N ILE A 181 -9.14 13.70 4.04
CA ILE A 181 -8.69 15.01 4.51
C ILE A 181 -7.61 14.79 5.57
N ASN A 182 -6.42 15.34 5.38
CA ASN A 182 -5.23 15.04 6.18
C ASN A 182 -4.63 16.33 6.76
N ALA A 183 -4.04 16.20 7.96
CA ALA A 183 -3.22 17.22 8.61
C ALA A 183 -1.92 16.58 9.13
N THR A 184 -0.78 17.14 8.72
CA THR A 184 0.55 16.69 9.14
C THR A 184 1.06 17.59 10.27
N PHE A 185 1.58 17.00 11.34
CA PHE A 185 2.07 17.73 12.52
C PHE A 185 3.60 17.76 12.60
N ASN A 186 4.15 18.77 13.29
CA ASN A 186 5.60 18.92 13.48
C ASN A 186 6.18 17.98 14.55
N LYS A 187 5.34 17.31 15.34
CA LYS A 187 5.72 16.36 16.39
C LYS A 187 4.62 15.31 16.60
N ALA A 188 4.94 14.29 17.38
CA ALA A 188 4.01 13.23 17.74
C ALA A 188 2.80 13.77 18.52
N ILE A 189 1.61 13.36 18.10
CA ILE A 189 0.31 13.67 18.72
C ILE A 189 -0.13 12.47 19.54
N ASP A 190 -0.74 12.70 20.70
CA ASP A 190 -1.38 11.64 21.48
C ASP A 190 -2.58 11.09 20.67
N PRO A 191 -2.52 9.83 20.19
CA PRO A 191 -3.59 9.27 19.36
C PRO A 191 -4.94 9.21 20.07
N LEU A 192 -4.97 9.25 21.42
CA LEU A 192 -6.21 9.29 22.21
C LEU A 192 -6.95 10.62 22.08
N THR A 193 -6.26 11.67 21.63
CA THR A 193 -6.86 13.00 21.41
C THR A 193 -7.31 13.20 19.96
N VAL A 194 -7.08 12.22 19.07
CA VAL A 194 -7.52 12.25 17.67
C VAL A 194 -8.86 11.53 17.55
N SER A 195 -9.91 12.29 17.27
CA SER A 195 -11.28 11.77 17.11
C SER A 195 -12.10 12.70 16.19
N THR A 196 -13.32 12.29 15.85
CA THR A 196 -14.24 13.16 15.10
C THR A 196 -14.73 14.38 15.91
N ALA A 197 -14.39 14.48 17.20
CA ALA A 197 -14.61 15.68 18.00
C ALA A 197 -13.46 16.70 17.88
N THR A 198 -12.25 16.26 17.52
CA THR A 198 -11.06 17.11 17.43
C THR A 198 -10.55 17.29 16.00
N PHE A 199 -11.00 16.46 15.07
CA PHE A 199 -10.84 16.63 13.64
C PHE A 199 -12.21 16.57 12.98
N THR A 200 -12.75 17.74 12.62
CA THR A 200 -14.08 17.89 12.03
C THR A 200 -14.00 18.35 10.58
N VAL A 201 -15.01 17.98 9.80
CA VAL A 201 -15.25 18.49 8.45
C VAL A 201 -16.71 18.93 8.37
N THR A 202 -16.95 20.14 7.88
CA THR A 202 -18.30 20.69 7.67
C THR A 202 -18.49 21.09 6.21
N GLY A 203 -19.67 20.83 5.65
CA GLY A 203 -20.08 21.30 4.33
C GLY A 203 -20.64 22.73 4.35
N SER A 204 -21.23 23.12 3.22
CA SER A 204 -21.93 24.40 3.10
C SER A 204 -23.03 24.54 4.16
N GLY A 205 -23.14 25.72 4.77
CA GLY A 205 -24.08 25.97 5.86
C GLY A 205 -23.71 25.34 7.20
N ALA A 206 -22.44 24.95 7.39
CA ALA A 206 -21.91 24.37 8.63
C ALA A 206 -22.49 22.99 9.03
N ALA A 207 -23.05 22.25 8.06
CA ALA A 207 -23.49 20.88 8.30
C ALA A 207 -22.29 19.95 8.53
N ALA A 208 -22.28 19.22 9.64
CA ALA A 208 -21.22 18.26 9.95
C ALA A 208 -21.21 17.08 8.96
N ILE A 209 -20.02 16.72 8.49
CA ILE A 209 -19.81 15.55 7.63
C ILE A 209 -19.47 14.35 8.51
N ALA A 210 -20.24 13.27 8.34
CA ALA A 210 -19.95 12.01 9.01
C ALA A 210 -18.68 11.38 8.44
N GLY A 211 -17.86 10.79 9.32
CA GLY A 211 -16.60 10.17 8.94
C GLY A 211 -15.90 9.53 10.12
N THR A 212 -14.64 9.16 9.91
CA THR A 212 -13.74 8.65 10.95
C THR A 212 -12.49 9.50 10.99
N ALA A 213 -11.88 9.61 12.16
CA ALA A 213 -10.59 10.26 12.33
C ALA A 213 -9.59 9.23 12.85
N ALA A 214 -8.44 9.14 12.20
CA ALA A 214 -7.34 8.25 12.57
C ALA A 214 -6.02 9.04 12.58
N TYR A 215 -5.02 8.52 13.28
CA TYR A 215 -3.69 9.12 13.34
C TYR A 215 -2.61 8.07 13.15
N ASN A 216 -1.66 8.36 12.26
CA ASN A 216 -0.48 7.57 12.03
C ASN A 216 0.73 8.22 12.73
N PRO A 217 1.19 7.67 13.87
CA PRO A 217 2.26 8.25 14.66
C PRO A 217 3.64 8.11 14.02
N ALA A 218 3.84 7.16 13.11
CA ALA A 218 5.14 7.00 12.44
C ALA A 218 5.49 8.17 11.52
N ILE A 219 4.48 8.91 11.08
CA ILE A 219 4.60 9.97 10.07
C ILE A 219 3.92 11.28 10.49
N ASN A 220 3.39 11.33 11.72
CA ASN A 220 2.68 12.48 12.28
C ASN A 220 1.49 12.99 11.45
N ILE A 221 0.69 12.10 10.86
CA ILE A 221 -0.47 12.49 10.04
C ILE A 221 -1.78 12.06 10.70
N ALA A 222 -2.68 13.01 10.92
CA ALA A 222 -4.09 12.74 11.19
C ALA A 222 -4.88 12.74 9.88
N THR A 223 -5.81 11.80 9.74
CA THR A 223 -6.64 11.62 8.55
C THR A 223 -8.11 11.53 8.96
N PHE A 224 -8.93 12.38 8.35
CA PHE A 224 -10.37 12.30 8.37
C PHE A 224 -10.84 11.64 7.06
N THR A 225 -11.55 10.52 7.21
CA THR A 225 -12.14 9.78 6.09
C THR A 225 -13.65 9.96 6.11
N PRO A 226 -14.24 10.69 5.15
CA PRO A 226 -15.69 10.82 5.02
C PRO A 226 -16.37 9.44 4.91
N ALA A 227 -17.51 9.27 5.58
CA ALA A 227 -18.26 8.00 5.55
C ALA A 227 -18.98 7.77 4.21
N ALA A 228 -19.19 8.84 3.44
CA ALA A 228 -19.72 8.81 2.08
C ALA A 228 -18.98 9.84 1.23
N SER A 229 -19.03 9.68 -0.09
CA SER A 229 -18.53 10.71 -1.01
C SER A 229 -19.18 12.05 -0.70
N LEU A 230 -18.34 13.08 -0.64
CA LEU A 230 -18.73 14.47 -0.49
C LEU A 230 -19.59 14.90 -1.70
N ALA A 231 -20.46 15.89 -1.51
CA ALA A 231 -21.23 16.49 -2.58
C ALA A 231 -20.29 17.16 -3.59
N ALA A 232 -20.66 17.10 -4.87
CA ALA A 232 -19.94 17.75 -5.96
C ALA A 232 -20.06 19.28 -5.91
N SER A 233 -19.04 19.99 -6.40
CA SER A 233 -19.02 21.45 -6.53
C SER A 233 -19.38 22.19 -5.24
N ALA A 234 -18.98 21.64 -4.09
CA ALA A 234 -19.32 22.15 -2.76
C ALA A 234 -18.05 22.52 -1.99
N THR A 235 -18.12 23.60 -1.21
CA THR A 235 -17.03 24.01 -0.33
C THR A 235 -17.18 23.34 1.03
N TYR A 236 -16.08 22.77 1.49
CA TYR A 236 -15.93 22.14 2.79
C TYR A 236 -14.89 22.89 3.61
N THR A 237 -15.12 22.93 4.92
CA THR A 237 -14.20 23.46 5.91
C THR A 237 -13.77 22.31 6.80
N ALA A 238 -12.46 22.11 6.92
CA ALA A 238 -11.88 21.16 7.84
C ALA A 238 -11.24 21.90 9.01
N THR A 239 -11.40 21.36 10.22
CA THR A 239 -10.92 21.96 11.46
C THR A 239 -10.23 20.92 12.32
N ILE A 240 -9.00 21.22 12.71
CA ILE A 240 -8.27 20.55 13.78
C ILE A 240 -8.44 21.45 15.01
N HIS A 241 -9.19 20.97 16.00
CA HIS A 241 -9.50 21.74 17.20
C HIS A 241 -8.30 21.80 18.16
N GLY A 242 -7.95 23.01 18.57
CA GLY A 242 -6.94 23.30 19.58
C GLY A 242 -7.56 23.59 20.95
N GLY A 243 -6.74 24.14 21.86
CA GLY A 243 -7.15 24.45 23.21
C GLY A 243 -7.25 23.23 24.13
N SER A 244 -7.75 23.44 25.36
CA SER A 244 -7.69 22.44 26.43
C SER A 244 -8.46 21.13 26.16
N GLY A 245 -9.51 21.18 25.36
CA GLY A 245 -10.29 20.03 24.88
C GLY A 245 -9.90 19.53 23.49
N GLY A 246 -8.92 20.17 22.85
CA GLY A 246 -8.47 19.82 21.50
C GLY A 246 -7.37 18.76 21.48
N LEU A 247 -6.69 18.69 20.33
CA LEU A 247 -5.55 17.79 20.09
C LEU A 247 -4.35 18.16 20.96
N LYS A 248 -3.65 17.13 21.47
CA LYS A 248 -2.46 17.30 22.33
C LYS A 248 -1.31 16.43 21.84
N ASP A 249 -0.09 16.89 22.07
CA ASP A 249 1.09 16.05 21.90
C ASP A 249 1.23 15.00 23.03
N LEU A 250 2.20 14.09 22.90
CA LEU A 250 2.48 13.08 23.92
C LEU A 250 2.96 13.67 25.26
N ALA A 251 3.42 14.94 25.28
CA ALA A 251 3.78 15.66 26.50
C ALA A 251 2.58 16.36 27.17
N GLY A 252 1.40 16.31 26.53
CA GLY A 252 0.16 16.92 27.03
C GLY A 252 -0.03 18.38 26.62
N ASN A 253 0.84 18.94 25.79
CA ASN A 253 0.68 20.30 25.27
C ASN A 253 -0.42 20.32 24.21
N ALA A 254 -1.43 21.17 24.42
CA ALA A 254 -2.49 21.35 23.43
C ALA A 254 -1.98 22.12 22.21
N LEU A 255 -2.53 21.79 21.04
CA LEU A 255 -2.48 22.68 19.88
C LEU A 255 -3.02 24.05 20.30
N ALA A 256 -2.26 25.12 20.06
CA ALA A 256 -2.52 26.42 20.67
C ALA A 256 -3.88 27.03 20.26
N SER A 257 -4.27 26.84 19.00
CA SER A 257 -5.52 27.33 18.42
C SER A 257 -6.03 26.39 17.34
N ASP A 258 -7.30 26.49 16.98
CA ASP A 258 -7.87 25.73 15.87
C ASP A 258 -7.09 25.99 14.58
N LYS A 259 -6.76 24.92 13.86
CA LYS A 259 -6.28 25.00 12.48
C LYS A 259 -7.46 24.74 11.55
N ILE A 260 -7.82 25.76 10.78
CA ILE A 260 -8.95 25.75 9.85
C ILE A 260 -8.41 25.88 8.43
N TRP A 261 -8.97 25.13 7.49
CA TRP A 261 -8.73 25.29 6.06
C TRP A 261 -9.96 24.90 5.25
N THR A 262 -10.02 25.37 4.01
CA THR A 262 -11.14 25.11 3.11
C THR A 262 -10.70 24.38 1.86
N PHE A 263 -11.63 23.67 1.22
CA PHE A 263 -11.44 23.12 -0.12
C PHE A 263 -12.79 22.98 -0.84
N THR A 264 -12.76 23.02 -2.17
CA THR A 264 -13.95 22.88 -3.01
C THR A 264 -13.86 21.61 -3.83
N THR A 265 -14.88 20.77 -3.71
CA THR A 265 -14.96 19.54 -4.48
C THR A 265 -15.22 19.81 -5.97
N GLY A 266 -14.67 18.96 -6.83
CA GLY A 266 -15.06 18.86 -8.23
C GLY A 266 -16.34 18.03 -8.39
N THR A 267 -16.50 17.40 -9.54
CA THR A 267 -17.68 16.59 -9.87
C THR A 267 -17.44 15.08 -9.82
N THR A 268 -16.22 14.66 -9.47
CA THR A 268 -15.72 13.31 -9.75
C THR A 268 -15.03 12.70 -8.53
N ASN A 269 -14.92 11.36 -8.50
CA ASN A 269 -14.11 10.65 -7.50
C ASN A 269 -12.62 10.68 -7.89
N CYS A 270 -11.73 10.61 -6.89
CA CYS A 270 -10.29 10.50 -7.03
C CYS A 270 -9.98 9.08 -7.42
N GLY A 271 -9.40 8.93 -8.62
CA GLY A 271 -8.97 7.64 -9.14
C GLY A 271 -10.09 6.60 -9.22
N PRO A 272 -9.79 5.39 -9.68
CA PRO A 272 -10.61 4.25 -9.30
C PRO A 272 -10.58 4.09 -7.77
N THR A 273 -11.74 3.81 -7.16
CA THR A 273 -11.91 3.51 -5.72
C THR A 273 -11.36 2.12 -5.33
N GLY A 274 -10.24 1.74 -5.93
CA GLY A 274 -9.62 0.42 -5.83
C GLY A 274 -8.49 0.27 -6.85
N PRO A 275 -7.67 -0.79 -6.74
CA PRO A 275 -6.61 -1.05 -7.70
C PRO A 275 -7.18 -1.16 -9.12
N VAL A 276 -6.50 -0.55 -10.09
CA VAL A 276 -6.88 -0.66 -11.51
C VAL A 276 -6.83 -2.13 -11.91
N ALA A 277 -7.96 -2.67 -12.39
CA ALA A 277 -8.01 -4.04 -12.84
C ALA A 277 -7.14 -4.22 -14.09
N LEU A 278 -6.01 -4.91 -13.94
CA LEU A 278 -5.12 -5.28 -15.05
C LEU A 278 -5.55 -6.58 -15.74
N GLY A 279 -6.51 -7.32 -15.18
CA GLY A 279 -7.00 -8.59 -15.71
C GLY A 279 -5.85 -9.57 -15.98
N ALA A 280 -5.88 -10.20 -17.15
CA ALA A 280 -4.86 -11.12 -17.62
C ALA A 280 -3.47 -10.48 -17.81
N ALA A 281 -3.34 -9.14 -17.80
CA ALA A 281 -2.04 -8.47 -17.85
C ALA A 281 -1.32 -8.44 -16.49
N ALA A 282 -2.00 -8.78 -15.39
CA ALA A 282 -1.44 -8.69 -14.04
C ALA A 282 -0.13 -9.47 -13.79
N PRO A 283 0.11 -10.69 -14.32
CA PRO A 283 1.37 -11.40 -14.07
C PRO A 283 2.53 -10.94 -14.97
N PHE A 284 2.28 -10.10 -15.97
CA PHE A 284 3.28 -9.69 -16.94
C PHE A 284 4.16 -8.57 -16.42
N GLY A 285 5.47 -8.82 -16.35
CA GLY A 285 6.47 -7.76 -16.14
C GLY A 285 6.72 -6.96 -17.41
N ASN A 286 6.62 -7.63 -18.55
CA ASN A 286 6.73 -7.04 -19.87
C ASN A 286 5.58 -7.50 -20.76
N LEU A 287 4.87 -6.56 -21.37
CA LEU A 287 3.90 -6.85 -22.43
C LEU A 287 4.18 -5.95 -23.64
N GLY A 288 4.89 -6.50 -24.61
CA GLY A 288 5.33 -5.83 -25.83
C GLY A 288 4.32 -5.85 -26.98
N GLY A 289 3.03 -5.82 -26.67
CA GLY A 289 1.94 -5.68 -27.65
C GLY A 289 2.17 -6.42 -28.97
N SER A 290 2.09 -5.71 -30.10
CA SER A 290 2.25 -6.25 -31.45
C SER A 290 3.70 -6.27 -31.97
N ALA A 291 4.61 -5.55 -31.32
CA ALA A 291 5.99 -5.39 -31.79
C ALA A 291 7.03 -6.16 -30.97
N GLY A 292 6.59 -6.89 -29.94
CA GLY A 292 7.40 -7.78 -29.12
C GLY A 292 8.27 -7.09 -28.09
N ALA A 293 9.26 -7.82 -27.58
CA ALA A 293 10.16 -7.36 -26.55
C ALA A 293 11.60 -7.65 -26.97
N THR A 294 12.50 -6.69 -26.78
CA THR A 294 13.92 -6.87 -27.13
C THR A 294 14.80 -6.57 -25.93
N ASN A 295 15.82 -7.38 -25.75
CA ASN A 295 16.87 -7.19 -24.76
C ASN A 295 18.22 -7.09 -25.45
N ALA A 296 19.04 -6.16 -24.98
CA ALA A 296 20.41 -5.94 -25.42
C ALA A 296 21.43 -5.96 -24.26
N GLY A 297 21.04 -6.51 -23.10
CA GLY A 297 21.90 -6.66 -21.93
C GLY A 297 22.02 -8.10 -21.43
N THR A 298 23.04 -8.37 -20.62
CA THR A 298 23.28 -9.68 -20.00
C THR A 298 22.86 -9.74 -18.53
N LEU A 299 22.48 -8.60 -17.96
CA LEU A 299 21.99 -8.47 -16.57
C LEU A 299 20.48 -8.27 -16.49
N THR A 300 19.77 -8.43 -17.62
CA THR A 300 18.32 -8.26 -17.67
C THR A 300 17.63 -9.43 -16.99
N VAL A 301 16.72 -9.13 -16.07
CA VAL A 301 15.91 -10.12 -15.36
C VAL A 301 14.46 -9.65 -15.32
N VAL A 302 13.53 -10.50 -15.73
CA VAL A 302 12.09 -10.26 -15.57
C VAL A 302 11.55 -11.24 -14.54
N ASN A 303 11.26 -10.74 -13.34
CA ASN A 303 10.56 -11.47 -12.28
C ASN A 303 9.05 -11.37 -12.51
N GLY A 304 8.59 -12.10 -13.52
CA GLY A 304 7.21 -12.15 -14.00
C GLY A 304 7.16 -12.71 -15.42
N ASP A 305 5.99 -12.65 -16.05
CA ASP A 305 5.82 -13.15 -17.41
C ASP A 305 6.20 -12.09 -18.47
N ILE A 306 6.56 -12.55 -19.67
CA ILE A 306 6.68 -11.71 -20.88
C ILE A 306 5.56 -12.08 -21.86
N GLY A 307 4.92 -11.08 -22.46
CA GLY A 307 3.84 -11.26 -23.42
C GLY A 307 4.07 -10.54 -24.74
N SER A 308 3.68 -11.17 -25.86
CA SER A 308 3.55 -10.49 -27.15
C SER A 308 2.51 -11.15 -28.06
N THR A 309 1.78 -10.34 -28.81
CA THR A 309 0.91 -10.80 -29.90
C THR A 309 1.62 -10.76 -31.27
N SER A 310 2.93 -10.50 -31.30
CA SER A 310 3.69 -10.50 -32.55
C SER A 310 3.82 -11.90 -33.11
N THR A 311 3.70 -12.04 -34.43
CA THR A 311 3.90 -13.30 -35.15
C THR A 311 5.33 -13.43 -35.70
N THR A 312 6.11 -12.35 -35.67
CA THR A 312 7.47 -12.32 -36.22
C THR A 312 8.49 -12.76 -35.17
N THR A 313 9.35 -13.71 -35.51
CA THR A 313 10.39 -14.23 -34.60
C THR A 313 11.42 -13.17 -34.19
N SER A 314 11.69 -12.18 -35.04
CA SER A 314 12.59 -11.06 -34.73
C SER A 314 12.00 -10.03 -33.75
N ALA A 315 10.72 -10.13 -33.40
CA ALA A 315 10.07 -9.23 -32.46
C ALA A 315 10.39 -9.56 -30.99
N LEU A 316 10.77 -10.81 -30.71
CA LEU A 316 11.18 -11.28 -29.38
C LEU A 316 12.64 -11.71 -29.43
N THR A 317 13.53 -10.97 -28.77
CA THR A 317 14.98 -11.22 -28.85
C THR A 317 15.69 -10.97 -27.51
N GLY A 318 16.72 -11.76 -27.24
CA GLY A 318 17.60 -11.64 -26.08
C GLY A 318 17.03 -12.20 -24.77
N PHE A 319 16.13 -13.18 -24.82
CA PHE A 319 15.55 -13.78 -23.61
C PHE A 319 15.57 -15.31 -23.61
N HIS A 320 15.59 -15.87 -22.41
CA HIS A 320 15.21 -17.25 -22.15
C HIS A 320 14.32 -17.35 -20.91
N ASP A 321 13.47 -18.37 -20.86
CA ASP A 321 12.60 -18.64 -19.70
C ASP A 321 12.94 -19.95 -18.97
N LEU A 322 12.27 -20.18 -17.84
CA LEU A 322 12.45 -21.39 -17.04
C LEU A 322 11.91 -22.67 -17.70
N ALA A 323 11.08 -22.54 -18.75
CA ALA A 323 10.62 -23.68 -19.54
C ALA A 323 11.68 -24.14 -20.57
N GLY A 324 12.76 -23.36 -20.74
CA GLY A 324 13.86 -23.65 -21.65
C GLY A 324 13.67 -23.10 -23.06
N ASP A 325 12.68 -22.24 -23.28
CA ASP A 325 12.55 -21.51 -24.53
C ASP A 325 13.57 -20.36 -24.60
N ILE A 326 14.24 -20.22 -25.74
CA ILE A 326 15.26 -19.20 -26.02
C ILE A 326 14.84 -18.41 -27.25
N TYR A 327 14.85 -17.09 -27.15
CA TYR A 327 14.46 -16.15 -28.19
C TYR A 327 15.68 -15.30 -28.60
N THR A 328 16.39 -15.74 -29.64
CA THR A 328 17.51 -15.03 -30.28
C THR A 328 18.53 -14.43 -29.29
N GLU A 329 19.21 -15.29 -28.52
CA GLU A 329 20.29 -14.88 -27.61
C GLU A 329 21.68 -14.98 -28.24
N THR A 330 22.57 -14.11 -27.80
CA THR A 330 24.01 -14.07 -28.11
C THR A 330 24.79 -13.85 -26.81
N GLY A 331 26.13 -13.77 -26.89
CA GLY A 331 26.95 -13.43 -25.72
C GLY A 331 26.65 -12.06 -25.10
N SER A 332 25.99 -11.15 -25.84
CA SER A 332 25.74 -9.77 -25.41
C SER A 332 24.29 -9.48 -24.99
N ASN A 333 23.34 -10.40 -25.25
CA ASN A 333 21.92 -10.21 -24.94
C ASN A 333 21.31 -11.49 -24.34
N LYS A 334 21.49 -11.66 -23.03
CA LYS A 334 21.05 -12.85 -22.31
C LYS A 334 20.19 -12.46 -21.12
N GLY A 335 18.89 -12.34 -21.35
CA GLY A 335 17.92 -11.89 -20.35
C GLY A 335 17.17 -13.08 -19.75
N ALA A 336 17.16 -13.19 -18.42
CA ALA A 336 16.45 -14.25 -17.73
C ALA A 336 14.99 -13.86 -17.46
N VAL A 337 14.06 -14.78 -17.70
CA VAL A 337 12.64 -14.63 -17.34
C VAL A 337 12.30 -15.65 -16.25
N ASN A 338 12.07 -15.17 -15.03
CA ASN A 338 11.66 -15.97 -13.87
C ASN A 338 10.13 -16.20 -13.86
N GLY A 339 9.58 -16.44 -15.05
CA GLY A 339 8.18 -16.68 -15.37
C GLY A 339 8.11 -17.45 -16.68
N LYS A 340 7.07 -17.21 -17.49
CA LYS A 340 6.94 -17.78 -18.84
C LYS A 340 6.90 -16.68 -19.90
N ILE A 341 7.31 -17.04 -21.11
CA ILE A 341 7.14 -16.19 -22.28
C ILE A 341 5.90 -16.66 -23.06
N TYR A 342 4.86 -15.83 -23.10
CA TYR A 342 3.65 -16.05 -23.87
C TYR A 342 3.69 -15.24 -25.17
N THR A 343 3.67 -15.94 -26.31
CA THR A 343 3.77 -15.32 -27.62
C THR A 343 2.94 -16.02 -28.72
N CYS A 344 2.72 -15.28 -29.81
CA CYS A 344 2.14 -15.75 -31.08
C CYS A 344 3.20 -16.06 -32.15
N THR A 345 4.47 -16.19 -31.76
CA THR A 345 5.56 -16.68 -32.61
C THR A 345 6.22 -17.93 -32.00
N VAL A 346 7.28 -18.44 -32.61
CA VAL A 346 8.05 -19.58 -32.12
C VAL A 346 9.32 -19.13 -31.42
N SER A 347 9.79 -19.91 -30.44
CA SER A 347 11.14 -19.73 -29.89
C SER A 347 12.21 -20.10 -30.92
N THR A 348 13.42 -19.57 -30.78
CA THR A 348 14.56 -19.95 -31.61
C THR A 348 15.02 -21.37 -31.26
N LEU A 349 15.03 -21.69 -29.97
CA LEU A 349 15.34 -23.00 -29.42
C LEU A 349 14.38 -23.28 -28.26
N GLY A 350 14.12 -24.56 -27.99
CA GLY A 350 13.33 -25.00 -26.83
C GLY A 350 11.99 -25.65 -27.21
N PRO A 351 11.13 -25.90 -26.22
CA PRO A 351 9.88 -26.65 -26.41
C PRO A 351 8.92 -26.05 -27.44
N THR A 352 8.95 -24.74 -27.68
CA THR A 352 8.04 -24.05 -28.62
C THR A 352 8.66 -23.68 -29.97
N SER A 353 9.83 -24.23 -30.31
CA SER A 353 10.54 -23.86 -31.55
C SER A 353 9.97 -24.51 -32.82
N ALA A 354 9.24 -25.63 -32.69
CA ALA A 354 8.72 -26.39 -33.82
C ALA A 354 7.43 -25.81 -34.43
N ALA A 355 6.57 -25.19 -33.61
CA ALA A 355 5.30 -24.63 -34.02
C ALA A 355 4.77 -23.63 -32.98
N ILE A 356 3.93 -22.70 -33.42
CA ILE A 356 3.29 -21.71 -32.54
C ILE A 356 2.42 -22.42 -31.51
N ASN A 357 2.58 -22.06 -30.24
CA ASN A 357 1.70 -22.51 -29.17
C ASN A 357 0.43 -21.63 -29.13
N VAL A 358 -0.70 -22.20 -29.57
CA VAL A 358 -1.98 -21.48 -29.68
C VAL A 358 -2.53 -21.00 -28.33
N GLN A 359 -2.33 -21.75 -27.25
CA GLN A 359 -2.77 -21.36 -25.92
C GLN A 359 -1.93 -20.19 -25.39
N SER A 360 -0.63 -20.23 -25.63
CA SER A 360 0.29 -19.12 -25.33
C SER A 360 -0.12 -17.84 -26.07
N CYS A 361 -0.41 -17.95 -27.36
CA CYS A 361 -0.89 -16.82 -28.15
C CYS A 361 -2.23 -16.27 -27.63
N ALA A 362 -3.17 -17.13 -27.24
CA ALA A 362 -4.45 -16.72 -26.66
C ALA A 362 -4.27 -15.95 -25.34
N ILE A 363 -3.38 -16.42 -24.45
CA ILE A 363 -3.05 -15.74 -23.18
C ILE A 363 -2.45 -14.36 -23.45
N ALA A 364 -1.46 -14.25 -24.35
CA ALA A 364 -0.85 -12.97 -24.71
C ALA A 364 -1.85 -12.00 -25.34
N THR A 365 -2.78 -12.53 -26.15
CA THR A 365 -3.84 -11.74 -26.79
C THR A 365 -4.83 -11.18 -25.76
N GLN A 366 -5.27 -12.01 -24.80
CA GLN A 366 -6.15 -11.54 -23.72
C GLN A 366 -5.44 -10.52 -22.83
N ALA A 367 -4.18 -10.77 -22.45
CA ALA A 367 -3.39 -9.83 -21.66
C ALA A 367 -3.27 -8.46 -22.34
N ARG A 368 -3.03 -8.42 -23.66
CA ARG A 368 -3.03 -7.17 -24.43
C ARG A 368 -4.39 -6.47 -24.39
N SER A 369 -5.49 -7.22 -24.56
CA SER A 369 -6.85 -6.66 -24.53
C SER A 369 -7.17 -6.03 -23.17
N ASP A 370 -6.83 -6.71 -22.08
CA ASP A 370 -7.07 -6.22 -20.73
C ASP A 370 -6.17 -5.01 -20.40
N ALA A 371 -4.91 -5.01 -20.87
CA ALA A 371 -4.03 -3.86 -20.74
C ALA A 371 -4.54 -2.64 -21.54
N GLN A 372 -5.09 -2.85 -22.73
CA GLN A 372 -5.73 -1.79 -23.52
C GLN A 372 -6.95 -1.21 -22.80
N THR A 373 -7.74 -2.07 -22.16
CA THR A 373 -8.88 -1.67 -21.34
C THR A 373 -8.42 -0.83 -20.15
N ALA A 374 -7.38 -1.28 -19.43
CA ALA A 374 -6.78 -0.51 -18.33
C ALA A 374 -6.25 0.85 -18.78
N PHE A 375 -5.56 0.92 -19.93
CA PHE A 375 -5.10 2.18 -20.52
C PHE A 375 -6.24 3.16 -20.80
N ASN A 376 -7.33 2.67 -21.39
CA ASN A 376 -8.51 3.50 -21.69
C ASN A 376 -9.19 3.98 -20.41
N ASN A 377 -9.36 3.11 -19.42
CA ASN A 377 -9.96 3.43 -18.12
C ASN A 377 -9.14 4.46 -17.34
N LEU A 378 -7.82 4.49 -17.54
CA LEU A 378 -6.93 5.46 -16.93
C LEU A 378 -6.77 6.75 -17.73
N SER A 379 -7.35 6.86 -18.93
CA SER A 379 -7.25 8.08 -19.74
C SER A 379 -8.12 9.21 -19.18
N PRO A 380 -7.82 10.49 -19.47
CA PRO A 380 -8.65 11.63 -19.07
C PRO A 380 -10.13 11.54 -19.48
N ALA A 381 -10.44 10.72 -20.50
CA ALA A 381 -11.81 10.51 -20.98
C ALA A 381 -12.65 9.64 -20.03
N ALA A 382 -12.03 8.68 -19.34
CA ALA A 382 -12.71 7.75 -18.43
C ALA A 382 -12.42 8.07 -16.95
N LEU A 383 -11.21 8.54 -16.66
CA LEU A 383 -10.78 9.01 -15.37
C LEU A 383 -10.39 10.49 -15.49
N PRO A 384 -11.22 11.43 -14.97
CA PRO A 384 -10.93 12.85 -14.99
C PRO A 384 -9.52 13.15 -14.52
N GLY A 385 -8.80 13.96 -15.30
CA GLY A 385 -7.43 14.34 -14.96
C GLY A 385 -7.37 15.23 -13.74
N GLY A 386 -6.21 15.19 -13.07
CA GLY A 386 -5.94 16.04 -11.91
C GLY A 386 -4.94 17.14 -12.21
N THR A 387 -4.35 17.69 -11.15
CA THR A 387 -3.47 18.85 -11.24
C THR A 387 -2.12 18.51 -11.88
N ASP A 388 -1.43 19.54 -12.38
CA ASP A 388 -0.06 19.49 -12.88
C ASP A 388 0.88 20.29 -11.95
N PRO A 389 1.27 19.76 -10.79
CA PRO A 389 1.93 20.53 -9.73
C PRO A 389 3.32 21.06 -10.10
N GLY A 390 3.94 20.56 -11.17
CA GLY A 390 5.27 20.98 -11.62
C GLY A 390 5.33 21.32 -13.11
N ALA A 391 4.19 21.62 -13.74
CA ALA A 391 4.10 21.93 -15.17
C ALA A 391 4.84 20.90 -16.06
N GLY A 392 4.62 19.61 -15.78
CA GLY A 392 5.26 18.49 -16.44
C GLY A 392 6.58 18.02 -15.81
N GLN A 393 7.19 18.76 -14.87
CA GLN A 393 8.36 18.30 -14.11
C GLN A 393 7.94 17.74 -12.74
N LEU A 394 8.20 16.47 -12.51
CA LEU A 394 7.87 15.77 -11.26
C LEU A 394 9.08 15.55 -10.34
N GLY A 395 10.31 15.69 -10.86
CA GLY A 395 11.52 15.55 -10.07
C GLY A 395 11.61 16.58 -8.95
N GLY A 396 11.94 16.13 -7.74
CA GLY A 396 12.00 16.96 -6.53
C GLY A 396 10.65 17.17 -5.83
N LEU A 397 9.54 16.69 -6.41
CA LEU A 397 8.23 16.79 -5.77
C LEU A 397 8.00 15.63 -4.80
N THR A 398 7.19 15.90 -3.78
CA THR A 398 6.49 14.88 -3.00
C THR A 398 5.01 14.94 -3.34
N LEU A 399 4.46 13.86 -3.87
CA LEU A 399 3.09 13.78 -4.35
C LEU A 399 2.25 12.84 -3.50
N PHE A 400 1.10 13.32 -3.08
CA PHE A 400 0.11 12.55 -2.33
C PHE A 400 -0.79 11.72 -3.27
N PRO A 401 -1.62 10.81 -2.75
CA PRO A 401 -2.45 9.95 -3.59
C PRO A 401 -3.43 10.78 -4.42
N GLY A 402 -3.62 10.42 -5.68
CA GLY A 402 -4.47 11.15 -6.61
C GLY A 402 -4.15 10.92 -8.09
N THR A 403 -4.97 11.53 -8.95
CA THR A 403 -4.72 11.62 -10.39
C THR A 403 -3.93 12.90 -10.69
N TYR A 404 -2.98 12.82 -11.61
CA TYR A 404 -2.16 13.93 -12.09
C TYR A 404 -2.17 13.92 -13.61
N GLN A 405 -2.41 15.06 -14.24
CA GLN A 405 -2.44 15.17 -15.70
C GLN A 405 -1.44 16.21 -16.16
N ALA A 406 -0.53 15.85 -17.08
CA ALA A 406 0.44 16.77 -17.63
C ALA A 406 -0.27 17.78 -18.56
N ALA A 407 -0.32 19.05 -18.18
CA ALA A 407 -0.95 20.10 -18.97
C ALA A 407 -0.20 20.32 -20.30
N GLY A 408 1.14 20.24 -20.27
CA GLY A 408 2.01 20.26 -21.45
C GLY A 408 2.07 18.94 -22.23
N GLY A 409 1.29 17.94 -21.82
CA GLY A 409 1.18 16.64 -22.49
C GLY A 409 2.29 15.64 -22.16
N SER A 410 3.36 16.02 -21.46
CA SER A 410 4.42 15.08 -21.05
C SER A 410 4.81 15.26 -19.59
N PHE A 411 5.15 14.16 -18.93
CA PHE A 411 5.80 14.18 -17.62
C PHE A 411 7.28 13.85 -17.74
N GLN A 412 8.07 14.50 -16.90
CA GLN A 412 9.50 14.30 -16.77
C GLN A 412 9.84 14.12 -15.29
N ILE A 413 10.75 13.19 -14.97
CA ILE A 413 11.39 13.07 -13.66
C ILE A 413 12.88 13.26 -13.94
N THR A 414 13.31 14.52 -13.92
CA THR A 414 14.70 14.91 -14.18
C THR A 414 15.18 15.88 -13.10
N GLY A 415 16.51 16.03 -12.97
CA GLY A 415 17.13 16.90 -11.96
C GLY A 415 17.12 16.35 -10.52
N SER A 416 16.01 15.75 -10.06
CA SER A 416 15.85 15.15 -8.73
C SER A 416 14.86 14.00 -8.73
N ASP A 417 14.85 13.18 -7.68
CA ASP A 417 13.95 12.04 -7.53
C ASP A 417 12.52 12.50 -7.20
N LEU A 418 11.53 11.70 -7.58
CA LEU A 418 10.11 11.91 -7.24
C LEU A 418 9.77 11.09 -6.00
N THR A 419 9.09 11.68 -5.02
CA THR A 419 8.58 10.95 -3.85
C THR A 419 7.06 10.81 -3.92
N LEU A 420 6.55 9.60 -3.72
CA LEU A 420 5.12 9.30 -3.59
C LEU A 420 4.82 8.93 -2.14
N ASP A 421 3.97 9.74 -1.50
CA ASP A 421 3.67 9.65 -0.08
C ASP A 421 2.22 9.21 0.13
N ALA A 422 2.02 7.96 0.59
CA ALA A 422 0.70 7.38 0.87
C ALA A 422 -0.01 8.02 2.06
N GLN A 423 0.68 8.82 2.87
CA GLN A 423 0.16 9.42 4.08
C GLN A 423 -0.44 8.39 5.06
N GLY A 424 0.13 7.17 5.09
CA GLY A 424 -0.30 6.07 5.94
C GLY A 424 -1.35 5.14 5.32
N ASP A 425 -1.87 5.45 4.13
CA ASP A 425 -2.84 4.60 3.44
C ASP A 425 -2.13 3.59 2.51
N ALA A 426 -2.07 2.33 2.93
CA ALA A 426 -1.50 1.27 2.09
C ALA A 426 -2.26 1.06 0.77
N ASN A 427 -3.53 1.47 0.70
CA ASN A 427 -4.36 1.39 -0.50
C ASN A 427 -4.33 2.67 -1.33
N ALA A 428 -3.48 3.64 -0.98
CA ALA A 428 -3.27 4.86 -1.73
C ALA A 428 -2.95 4.57 -3.20
N VAL A 429 -3.63 5.28 -4.12
CA VAL A 429 -3.47 5.14 -5.56
C VAL A 429 -2.92 6.43 -6.17
N TRP A 430 -1.98 6.28 -7.10
CA TRP A 430 -1.50 7.34 -7.98
C TRP A 430 -1.79 6.99 -9.43
N VAL A 431 -2.35 7.94 -10.16
CA VAL A 431 -2.49 7.84 -11.62
C VAL A 431 -1.83 9.06 -12.26
N PHE A 432 -0.87 8.81 -13.13
CA PHE A 432 -0.21 9.83 -13.95
C PHE A 432 -0.68 9.71 -15.39
N GLN A 433 -1.27 10.76 -15.93
CA GLN A 433 -1.81 10.84 -17.28
C GLN A 433 -0.99 11.79 -18.14
N THR A 434 -0.47 11.30 -19.26
CA THR A 434 0.30 12.10 -20.22
C THR A 434 -0.24 11.84 -21.62
N ALA A 435 -0.48 12.90 -22.39
CA ALA A 435 -0.95 12.77 -23.77
C ALA A 435 0.17 12.34 -24.74
N SER A 436 1.43 12.55 -24.35
CA SER A 436 2.62 12.31 -25.15
C SER A 436 3.59 11.40 -24.38
N THR A 437 4.65 11.93 -23.77
CA THR A 437 5.75 11.10 -23.26
C THR A 437 5.83 11.06 -21.74
N LEU A 438 6.54 10.04 -21.25
CA LEU A 438 7.11 9.99 -19.90
C LEU A 438 8.63 9.83 -20.02
N THR A 439 9.39 10.74 -19.41
CA THR A 439 10.85 10.64 -19.37
C THR A 439 11.36 10.58 -17.93
N VAL A 440 12.14 9.57 -17.59
CA VAL A 440 12.79 9.44 -16.27
C VAL A 440 14.29 9.40 -16.46
N GLY A 441 15.03 10.20 -15.70
CA GLY A 441 16.47 10.32 -15.87
C GLY A 441 16.88 11.32 -16.94
N GLY A 442 18.06 11.92 -16.75
CA GLY A 442 18.74 12.74 -17.74
C GLY A 442 20.07 12.10 -18.18
N PRO A 443 20.78 12.70 -19.15
CA PRO A 443 22.10 12.22 -19.57
C PRO A 443 23.06 12.09 -18.37
N GLY A 444 23.60 10.89 -18.14
CA GLY A 444 24.50 10.60 -17.03
C GLY A 444 23.90 10.71 -15.62
N ALA A 445 22.58 10.92 -15.50
CA ALA A 445 21.91 11.20 -14.23
C ALA A 445 20.59 10.42 -14.12
N PRO A 446 20.63 9.13 -13.72
CA PRO A 446 19.42 8.37 -13.46
C PRO A 446 18.58 9.00 -12.35
N ARG A 447 17.29 8.70 -12.34
CA ARG A 447 16.35 9.14 -11.31
C ARG A 447 15.53 7.98 -10.77
N SER A 448 15.01 8.20 -9.57
CA SER A 448 14.18 7.24 -8.87
C SER A 448 12.80 7.80 -8.52
N VAL A 449 11.83 6.90 -8.45
CA VAL A 449 10.54 7.12 -7.78
C VAL A 449 10.61 6.43 -6.43
N ILE A 450 10.47 7.22 -5.37
CA ILE A 450 10.59 6.80 -3.96
C ILE A 450 9.19 6.63 -3.40
N LEU A 451 8.89 5.47 -2.83
CA LEU A 451 7.64 5.21 -2.12
C LEU A 451 7.86 5.39 -0.62
N ILE A 452 7.02 6.20 0.03
CA ILE A 452 7.06 6.36 1.49
C ILE A 452 5.67 6.18 2.11
N ASN A 453 5.67 5.99 3.43
CA ASN A 453 4.47 6.06 4.28
C ASN A 453 3.34 5.10 3.87
N GLY A 454 3.69 3.89 3.42
CA GLY A 454 2.72 2.85 3.02
C GLY A 454 2.45 2.79 1.52
N ALA A 455 3.07 3.64 0.71
CA ALA A 455 2.87 3.64 -0.74
C ALA A 455 3.35 2.31 -1.34
N GLN A 456 2.55 1.73 -2.22
CA GLN A 456 2.84 0.44 -2.85
C GLN A 456 2.92 0.58 -4.37
N ALA A 457 3.93 -0.05 -4.97
CA ALA A 457 4.14 -0.04 -6.41
C ALA A 457 2.92 -0.52 -7.22
N LYS A 458 2.16 -1.48 -6.68
CA LYS A 458 0.96 -2.01 -7.32
C LYS A 458 -0.17 -1.00 -7.47
N ASN A 459 -0.12 0.11 -6.74
CA ASN A 459 -1.12 1.18 -6.79
C ASN A 459 -0.64 2.44 -7.54
N VAL A 460 0.50 2.37 -8.24
CA VAL A 460 1.04 3.47 -9.05
C VAL A 460 0.85 3.14 -10.52
N PHE A 461 0.18 4.01 -11.27
CA PHE A 461 -0.14 3.80 -12.68
C PHE A 461 0.30 4.98 -13.55
N TRP A 462 0.92 4.68 -14.68
CA TRP A 462 1.36 5.67 -15.66
C TRP A 462 0.66 5.39 -16.99
N GLN A 463 -0.31 6.21 -17.35
CA GLN A 463 -0.98 6.20 -18.65
C GLN A 463 -0.24 7.17 -19.57
N VAL A 464 0.45 6.62 -20.59
CA VAL A 464 1.37 7.37 -21.45
C VAL A 464 0.87 7.33 -22.90
N GLY A 465 0.46 8.49 -23.41
CA GLY A 465 -0.22 8.61 -24.71
C GLY A 465 0.65 8.24 -25.91
N THR A 466 1.98 8.20 -25.77
CA THR A 466 2.92 7.69 -26.77
C THR A 466 3.93 6.73 -26.13
N SER A 467 5.16 7.18 -25.86
CA SER A 467 6.26 6.35 -25.39
C SER A 467 6.81 6.80 -24.04
N ALA A 468 7.34 5.83 -23.29
CA ALA A 468 8.06 6.06 -22.04
C ALA A 468 9.54 5.71 -22.19
N THR A 469 10.42 6.60 -21.70
CA THR A 469 11.87 6.40 -21.68
C THR A 469 12.36 6.47 -20.24
N ILE A 470 12.88 5.36 -19.75
CA ILE A 470 13.24 5.18 -18.35
C ILE A 470 14.75 5.00 -18.21
N ASN A 471 15.38 5.97 -17.55
CA ASN A 471 16.80 6.00 -17.18
C ASN A 471 17.71 5.56 -18.32
N GLY A 472 17.67 6.28 -19.46
CA GLY A 472 18.50 5.97 -20.63
C GLY A 472 20.01 5.92 -20.33
N ALA A 473 20.47 6.55 -19.25
CA ALA A 473 21.85 6.52 -18.76
C ALA A 473 22.21 5.30 -17.88
N GLY A 474 21.28 4.36 -17.68
CA GLY A 474 21.45 3.25 -16.73
C GLY A 474 21.30 3.67 -15.27
N GLY A 475 20.99 2.71 -14.39
CA GLY A 475 20.76 2.95 -12.96
C GLY A 475 19.36 3.52 -12.62
N GLY A 476 19.13 3.78 -11.34
CA GLY A 476 17.87 4.34 -10.82
C GLY A 476 16.72 3.33 -10.73
N THR A 477 15.65 3.74 -10.03
CA THR A 477 14.48 2.87 -9.76
C THR A 477 13.17 3.52 -10.22
N MET A 478 12.50 2.89 -11.16
CA MET A 478 11.14 3.23 -11.57
C MET A 478 10.12 2.40 -10.78
N VAL A 479 8.94 2.97 -10.55
CA VAL A 479 7.87 2.33 -9.77
C VAL A 479 6.54 2.44 -10.49
N GLY A 480 5.77 1.36 -10.51
CA GLY A 480 4.39 1.35 -10.99
C GLY A 480 4.16 0.62 -12.31
N THR A 481 2.90 0.53 -12.70
CA THR A 481 2.48 -0.05 -13.97
C THR A 481 2.49 1.02 -15.06
N ILE A 482 3.40 0.89 -16.03
CA ILE A 482 3.51 1.79 -17.19
C ILE A 482 2.69 1.20 -18.34
N LEU A 483 1.66 1.92 -18.75
CA LEU A 483 0.79 1.61 -19.88
C LEU A 483 1.03 2.67 -20.96
N ALA A 484 1.90 2.37 -21.91
CA ALA A 484 2.22 3.23 -23.03
C ALA A 484 1.45 2.78 -24.29
N SER A 485 0.87 3.72 -25.03
CA SER A 485 0.22 3.40 -26.30
C SER A 485 1.22 2.87 -27.33
N SER A 486 2.46 3.33 -27.27
CA SER A 486 3.58 2.96 -28.14
C SER A 486 4.65 2.21 -27.34
N ALA A 487 5.89 2.69 -27.28
CA ALA A 487 7.04 1.94 -26.77
C ALA A 487 7.37 2.27 -25.31
N VAL A 488 7.95 1.31 -24.60
CA VAL A 488 8.62 1.54 -23.32
C VAL A 488 10.08 1.15 -23.47
N SER A 489 11.00 2.04 -23.11
CA SER A 489 12.44 1.80 -23.22
C SER A 489 13.16 1.98 -21.90
N PHE A 490 14.08 1.08 -21.59
CA PHE A 490 14.90 1.09 -20.39
C PHE A 490 16.37 1.06 -20.73
N SER A 491 17.11 2.05 -20.23
CA SER A 491 18.56 2.16 -20.46
C SER A 491 18.93 2.25 -21.95
N THR A 492 20.23 2.37 -22.22
CA THR A 492 20.79 2.29 -23.57
C THR A 492 21.98 1.34 -23.59
N VAL A 493 22.26 0.75 -24.76
CA VAL A 493 23.37 -0.19 -24.95
C VAL A 493 24.70 0.46 -24.52
N GLY A 494 25.50 -0.29 -23.78
CA GLY A 494 26.78 0.17 -23.22
C GLY A 494 26.71 0.59 -21.75
N ASN A 495 25.52 0.79 -21.18
CA ASN A 495 25.39 1.05 -19.75
C ASN A 495 25.49 -0.24 -18.95
N VAL A 496 26.39 -0.25 -17.96
CA VAL A 496 26.59 -1.38 -17.04
C VAL A 496 25.73 -1.30 -15.78
N GLN A 497 25.19 -0.12 -15.47
CA GLN A 497 24.35 0.09 -14.30
C GLN A 497 22.92 -0.37 -14.58
N THR A 498 22.43 -1.27 -13.74
CA THR A 498 21.11 -1.87 -13.92
C THR A 498 19.99 -0.88 -13.59
N VAL A 499 19.00 -0.77 -14.47
CA VAL A 499 17.74 -0.04 -14.20
C VAL A 499 16.77 -0.98 -13.50
N VAL A 500 16.13 -0.55 -12.41
CA VAL A 500 15.11 -1.36 -11.72
C VAL A 500 13.72 -0.79 -12.00
N LEU A 501 12.76 -1.65 -12.32
CA LEU A 501 11.33 -1.37 -12.32
C LEU A 501 10.64 -2.24 -11.28
N ASN A 502 10.12 -1.64 -10.22
CA ASN A 502 9.16 -2.30 -9.33
C ASN A 502 7.76 -2.03 -9.87
N GLY A 503 7.25 -2.91 -10.74
CA GLY A 503 6.10 -2.60 -11.56
C GLY A 503 5.97 -3.46 -12.81
N ARG A 504 5.38 -2.87 -13.85
CA ARG A 504 5.12 -3.53 -15.14
C ARG A 504 5.39 -2.57 -16.28
N ALA A 505 5.93 -3.07 -17.38
CA ALA A 505 6.16 -2.31 -18.60
C ALA A 505 5.26 -2.83 -19.73
N VAL A 506 4.33 -2.00 -20.19
CA VAL A 506 3.41 -2.37 -21.26
C VAL A 506 3.52 -1.36 -22.39
N GLY A 507 3.92 -1.86 -23.58
CA GLY A 507 3.79 -1.15 -24.84
C GLY A 507 2.65 -1.77 -25.64
N LEU A 508 1.54 -1.04 -25.82
CA LEU A 508 0.33 -1.60 -26.43
C LEU A 508 0.53 -1.89 -27.92
N ASN A 509 1.16 -0.97 -28.65
CA ASN A 509 1.32 -1.07 -30.10
C ASN A 509 2.77 -1.15 -30.57
N ALA A 510 3.75 -0.92 -29.68
CA ALA A 510 5.17 -0.98 -30.00
C ALA A 510 5.95 -1.80 -28.95
N SER A 511 7.26 -1.90 -29.14
CA SER A 511 8.10 -2.83 -28.38
C SER A 511 8.43 -2.30 -26.99
N VAL A 512 8.61 -3.23 -26.05
CA VAL A 512 9.32 -2.94 -24.80
C VAL A 512 10.79 -3.32 -24.99
N THR A 513 11.68 -2.33 -24.88
CA THR A 513 13.12 -2.46 -25.14
C THR A 513 13.90 -2.33 -23.82
N MET A 514 14.85 -3.24 -23.58
CA MET A 514 15.57 -3.31 -22.30
C MET A 514 17.08 -3.50 -22.51
N THR A 515 17.87 -2.88 -21.64
CA THR A 515 19.31 -3.12 -21.53
C THR A 515 19.67 -3.14 -20.05
N ASN A 516 20.10 -4.31 -19.54
CA ASN A 516 20.46 -4.49 -18.13
C ASN A 516 19.34 -3.97 -17.21
N THR A 517 18.14 -4.52 -17.37
CA THR A 517 16.94 -4.07 -16.65
C THR A 517 16.41 -5.17 -15.75
N ILE A 518 16.12 -4.86 -14.49
CA ILE A 518 15.40 -5.77 -13.58
C ILE A 518 13.94 -5.30 -13.48
N ILE A 519 12.99 -6.16 -13.84
CA ILE A 519 11.56 -5.91 -13.63
C ILE A 519 11.06 -6.83 -12.51
N ASN A 520 10.51 -6.24 -11.44
CA ASN A 520 9.89 -6.94 -10.33
C ASN A 520 8.38 -6.73 -10.38
N VAL A 521 7.62 -7.76 -10.79
CA VAL A 521 6.16 -7.68 -10.80
C VAL A 521 5.63 -7.65 -9.36
N PRO A 522 4.85 -6.62 -8.97
CA PRO A 522 4.24 -6.59 -7.65
C PRO A 522 3.24 -7.72 -7.49
N ALA A 523 3.21 -8.33 -6.30
CA ALA A 523 2.16 -9.27 -5.94
C ALA A 523 0.76 -8.64 -6.12
N PRO A 524 -0.25 -9.41 -6.55
CA PRO A 524 -1.63 -8.93 -6.71
C PRO A 524 -2.16 -8.19 -5.47
#